data_AF-A0A2H9UMS1-F1
#
_entry.id   AF-A0A2H9UMS1-F1
#
_cell.length_a   1.000
_cell.length_b   1.000
_cell.length_c   1.000
_cell.angle_alpha   90.00
_cell.angle_beta   90.00
_cell.angle_gamma   90.00
#
_symmetry.space_group_name_H-M   'P 1'
#
loop_
_entity.id
_entity.type
_entity.pdbx_description
1 polymer ?
#
loop_
_entity_poly.entity_id
_entity_poly.type
_entity_poly.pdbx_seq_one_letter_code
_entity_poly.pdbx_strand_id
1 'polypeptide(L)'
;MSENSENLAIEISGRFKQELERNRLKAKSLSREIDAHENTLGNYVRNKVPDQWVYLAKLHEKGIDIRFVLLGIDPDFSGLTSEESLLLKAYRQIKPESQEALLNLSRVMAKDAEGK
;
A
#
# COMPACT_ATOMS: atom_id res chain seq x y z
N MET A 1 2.22 -20.96 -18.58
CA MET A 1 1.57 -20.59 -17.32
C MET A 1 0.21 -21.26 -17.24
N SER A 2 -0.32 -21.57 -16.06
CA SER A 2 -1.71 -22.06 -15.95
C SER A 2 -2.70 -20.96 -16.29
N GLU A 3 -3.87 -21.31 -16.80
CA GLU A 3 -4.97 -20.37 -17.13
C GLU A 3 -5.31 -19.44 -15.95
N ASN A 4 -5.31 -19.97 -14.72
CA ASN A 4 -5.52 -19.20 -13.50
C ASN A 4 -4.44 -18.11 -13.28
N SER A 5 -3.20 -18.37 -13.67
CA SER A 5 -2.10 -17.40 -13.53
C SER A 5 -2.19 -16.26 -14.54
N GLU A 6 -2.74 -16.54 -15.73
CA GLU A 6 -2.94 -15.55 -16.77
C GLU A 6 -4.10 -14.59 -16.43
N ASN A 7 -5.20 -15.11 -15.89
CA ASN A 7 -6.30 -14.29 -15.37
C ASN A 7 -5.84 -13.36 -14.24
N LEU A 8 -5.03 -13.87 -13.31
CA LEU A 8 -4.47 -13.06 -12.22
C LEU A 8 -3.52 -11.97 -12.74
N ALA A 9 -2.70 -12.26 -13.76
CA ALA A 9 -1.85 -11.26 -14.40
C ALA A 9 -2.66 -10.11 -15.02
N ILE A 10 -3.78 -10.43 -15.68
CA ILE A 10 -4.72 -9.44 -16.23
C ILE A 10 -5.31 -8.58 -15.11
N GLU A 11 -5.78 -9.19 -14.02
CA GLU A 11 -6.34 -8.44 -12.88
C GLU A 11 -5.31 -7.50 -12.24
N ILE A 12 -4.07 -7.98 -12.02
CA ILE A 12 -2.99 -7.16 -11.47
C ILE A 12 -2.67 -5.99 -12.42
N SER A 13 -2.58 -6.23 -13.73
CA SER A 13 -2.35 -5.17 -14.71
C SER A 13 -3.47 -4.13 -14.74
N GLY A 14 -4.73 -4.56 -14.56
CA GLY A 14 -5.88 -3.67 -14.46
C GLY A 14 -5.81 -2.76 -13.24
N ARG A 15 -5.47 -3.32 -12.07
CA ARG A 15 -5.25 -2.53 -10.83
C ARG A 15 -4.07 -1.56 -10.98
N PHE A 16 -2.97 -2.00 -11.59
CA PHE A 16 -1.83 -1.13 -11.87
C PHE A 16 -2.22 0.05 -12.78
N LYS A 17 -2.96 -0.22 -13.86
CA LYS A 17 -3.46 0.81 -14.76
C LYS A 17 -4.37 1.81 -14.04
N GLN A 18 -5.32 1.32 -13.24
CA GLN A 18 -6.22 2.16 -12.45
C GLN A 18 -5.43 3.11 -11.53
N GLU A 19 -4.35 2.62 -10.91
CA GLU A 19 -3.58 3.45 -10.00
C GLU A 19 -2.75 4.52 -10.70
N LEU A 20 -2.21 4.23 -11.89
CA LEU A 20 -1.60 5.26 -12.73
C LEU A 20 -2.62 6.35 -13.10
N GLU A 21 -3.83 5.97 -13.49
CA GLU A 21 -4.90 6.91 -13.84
C GLU A 21 -5.31 7.79 -12.66
N ARG A 22 -5.49 7.19 -11.47
CA ARG A 22 -5.85 7.91 -10.24
C ARG A 22 -4.80 8.96 -9.85
N ASN A 23 -3.52 8.65 -10.04
CA ASN A 23 -2.41 9.57 -9.75
C ASN A 23 -2.03 10.47 -10.94
N ARG A 24 -2.75 10.38 -12.07
CA ARG A 24 -2.46 11.13 -13.32
C ARG A 24 -1.04 10.87 -13.85
N LEU A 25 -0.50 9.68 -13.62
CA LEU A 25 0.84 9.27 -14.05
C LEU A 25 0.78 8.61 -15.43
N LYS A 26 1.76 8.91 -16.29
CA LYS A 26 1.90 8.28 -17.61
C LYS A 26 2.96 7.19 -17.56
N ALA A 27 2.61 5.95 -17.93
CA ALA A 27 3.51 4.80 -17.85
C ALA A 27 4.88 5.02 -18.51
N LYS A 28 4.93 5.67 -19.68
CA LYS A 28 6.19 5.93 -20.39
C LYS A 28 7.10 6.92 -19.66
N SER A 29 6.56 8.02 -19.12
CA SER A 29 7.36 8.99 -18.37
C SER A 29 7.81 8.39 -17.05
N LEU A 30 6.88 7.75 -16.33
CA LEU A 30 7.16 7.12 -15.05
C LEU A 30 8.22 6.03 -15.19
N SER A 31 8.22 5.26 -16.27
CA SER A 31 9.28 4.25 -16.52
C SER A 31 10.67 4.88 -16.48
N ARG A 32 10.84 6.05 -17.12
CA ARG A 32 12.12 6.77 -17.13
C ARG A 32 12.44 7.38 -15.76
N GLU A 33 11.43 7.91 -15.07
CA GLU A 33 11.58 8.52 -13.75
C GLU A 33 12.05 7.52 -12.68
N ILE A 34 11.74 6.23 -12.84
CA ILE A 34 12.15 5.15 -11.93
C ILE A 34 13.34 4.32 -12.45
N ASP A 35 14.13 4.87 -13.38
CA ASP A 35 15.30 4.22 -13.99
C ASP A 35 14.99 2.87 -14.69
N ALA A 36 13.77 2.69 -15.17
CA ALA A 36 13.38 1.54 -15.99
C ALA A 36 13.47 1.88 -17.49
N HIS A 37 13.60 0.84 -18.31
CA HIS A 37 13.47 0.99 -19.76
C HIS A 37 12.11 1.63 -20.12
N GLU A 38 12.07 2.56 -21.09
CA GLU A 38 10.90 3.42 -21.35
C GLU A 38 9.59 2.68 -21.65
N ASN A 39 9.68 1.41 -22.04
CA ASN A 39 8.55 0.55 -22.38
C ASN A 39 8.12 -0.38 -21.25
N THR A 40 8.84 -0.43 -20.13
CA THR A 40 8.61 -1.39 -19.04
C THR A 40 7.20 -1.27 -18.47
N LEU A 41 6.82 -0.11 -17.93
CA LEU A 41 5.48 0.05 -17.36
C LEU A 41 4.39 0.06 -18.45
N GLY A 42 4.74 0.47 -19.67
CA GLY A 42 3.83 0.37 -20.82
C GLY A 42 3.48 -1.09 -21.17
N ASN A 43 4.40 -2.02 -20.98
CA ASN A 43 4.12 -3.46 -21.10
C ASN A 43 3.18 -3.93 -19.99
N TYR A 44 3.38 -3.47 -18.76
CA TYR A 44 2.56 -3.86 -17.62
C TYR A 44 1.10 -3.43 -17.81
N VAL A 45 0.86 -2.22 -18.31
CA VAL A 45 -0.49 -1.72 -18.66
C VAL A 45 -1.15 -2.52 -19.79
N ARG A 46 -0.38 -3.24 -20.62
CA ARG A 46 -0.87 -4.09 -21.71
C ARG A 46 -0.92 -5.57 -21.32
N ASN A 47 -1.20 -5.86 -20.06
CA ASN A 47 -1.33 -7.21 -19.50
C ASN A 47 -0.04 -8.06 -19.56
N LYS A 48 1.12 -7.44 -19.80
CA LYS A 48 2.43 -8.12 -19.82
C LYS A 48 3.20 -7.84 -18.54
N VAL A 49 2.58 -8.11 -17.39
CA VAL A 49 3.21 -7.98 -16.08
C VAL A 49 4.21 -9.14 -15.85
N PRO A 50 5.25 -8.96 -15.02
CA PRO A 50 6.19 -10.04 -14.71
C PRO A 50 5.52 -11.15 -13.90
N ASP A 51 5.93 -12.40 -14.13
CA ASP A 51 5.43 -13.57 -13.37
C ASP A 51 5.65 -13.43 -11.86
N GLN A 52 6.68 -12.68 -11.46
CA GLN A 52 6.96 -12.37 -10.05
C GLN A 52 5.80 -11.64 -9.37
N TRP A 53 5.04 -10.80 -10.08
CA TRP A 53 3.85 -10.14 -9.52
C TRP A 53 2.75 -11.15 -9.21
N VAL A 54 2.57 -12.13 -10.09
CA VAL A 54 1.63 -13.25 -9.89
C VAL A 54 2.07 -14.10 -8.70
N TYR A 55 3.37 -14.37 -8.56
CA TYR A 55 3.90 -15.09 -7.40
C TYR A 55 3.66 -14.34 -6.09
N LEU A 56 3.90 -13.03 -6.05
CA LEU A 56 3.63 -12.21 -4.87
C LEU A 56 2.14 -12.22 -4.51
N ALA A 57 1.25 -12.08 -5.48
CA ALA A 57 -0.19 -12.19 -5.24
C ALA A 57 -0.59 -13.55 -4.64
N LYS A 58 -0.02 -14.66 -5.13
CA LYS A 58 -0.25 -16.00 -4.57
C LYS A 58 0.33 -16.17 -3.17
N LEU A 59 1.47 -15.55 -2.86
CA LEU A 59 2.01 -15.54 -1.49
C LEU A 59 1.07 -14.78 -0.54
N HIS A 60 0.47 -13.68 -1.02
CA HIS A 60 -0.52 -12.94 -0.27
C HIS A 60 -1.77 -13.77 0.07
N GLU A 61 -2.27 -14.57 -0.88
CA GLU A 61 -3.37 -15.52 -0.65
C GLU A 61 -3.05 -16.57 0.44
N LYS A 62 -1.77 -16.78 0.77
CA LYS A 62 -1.32 -17.65 1.86
C LYS A 62 -1.09 -16.93 3.18
N GLY A 63 -1.46 -15.65 3.27
CA GLY A 63 -1.36 -14.83 4.48
C GLY A 63 -0.02 -14.11 4.66
N ILE A 64 0.84 -14.09 3.64
CA ILE A 64 2.08 -13.31 3.67
C ILE A 64 1.78 -11.85 3.31
N ASP A 65 2.14 -10.90 4.16
CA ASP A 65 2.01 -9.48 3.82
C ASP A 65 3.14 -9.04 2.88
N ILE A 66 2.85 -9.03 1.59
CA ILE A 66 3.75 -8.58 0.53
C ILE A 66 4.12 -7.09 0.63
N ARG A 67 3.33 -6.25 1.28
CA ARG A 67 3.67 -4.83 1.51
C ARG A 67 4.80 -4.74 2.54
N PHE A 68 4.75 -5.55 3.58
CA PHE A 68 5.87 -5.67 4.53
C PHE A 68 7.13 -6.18 3.82
N VAL A 69 7.00 -7.23 3.02
CA VAL A 69 8.14 -7.84 2.30
C VAL A 69 8.79 -6.85 1.33
N LEU A 70 8.00 -6.09 0.56
CA LEU A 70 8.52 -5.20 -0.48
C LEU A 70 8.88 -3.80 0.03
N LEU A 71 8.14 -3.28 1.01
CA LEU A 71 8.18 -1.88 1.41
C LEU A 71 8.57 -1.69 2.89
N GLY A 72 8.72 -2.77 3.67
CA GLY A 72 8.98 -2.71 5.11
C GLY A 72 7.81 -2.12 5.92
N ILE A 73 6.63 -1.98 5.31
CA ILE A 73 5.44 -1.45 5.98
C ILE A 73 4.89 -2.54 6.88
N ASP A 74 5.09 -2.37 8.18
CA ASP A 74 4.59 -3.29 9.18
C ASP A 74 3.05 -3.40 9.06
N PRO A 75 2.49 -4.62 8.98
CA PRO A 75 1.06 -4.84 8.80
C PRO A 75 0.22 -4.16 9.87
N ASP A 76 0.75 -4.04 11.10
CA ASP A 76 0.07 -3.39 12.23
C ASP A 76 -0.06 -1.87 12.06
N PHE A 77 0.64 -1.28 11.07
CA PHE A 77 0.72 0.16 10.82
C PHE A 77 0.33 0.54 9.39
N SER A 78 -0.24 -0.39 8.61
CA SER A 78 -0.56 -0.11 7.21
C SER A 78 -1.61 1.01 7.10
N GLY A 79 -1.25 2.11 6.42
CA GLY A 79 -2.09 3.30 6.27
C GLY A 79 -1.79 4.43 7.26
N LEU A 80 -0.84 4.25 8.16
CA LEU A 80 -0.36 5.30 9.08
C LEU A 80 0.88 5.99 8.51
N THR A 81 0.99 7.30 8.71
CA THR A 81 2.25 8.06 8.54
C THR A 81 3.31 7.57 9.52
N SER A 82 4.57 7.98 9.32
CA SER A 82 5.66 7.66 10.26
C SER A 82 5.36 8.19 11.67
N GLU A 83 4.77 9.38 11.75
CA GLU A 83 4.35 10.04 12.98
C GLU A 83 3.20 9.29 13.66
N GLU A 84 2.18 8.88 12.90
CA GLU A 84 1.05 8.08 13.41
C GLU A 84 1.51 6.70 13.90
N SER A 85 2.47 6.09 13.22
CA SER A 85 3.05 4.81 13.62
C SER A 85 3.83 4.92 14.94
N LEU A 86 4.64 5.98 15.08
CA LEU A 86 5.36 6.27 16.30
C LEU A 86 4.40 6.54 17.47
N LEU A 87 3.35 7.34 17.24
CA LEU A 87 2.32 7.64 18.23
C LEU A 87 1.61 6.36 18.70
N LEU A 88 1.20 5.50 17.78
CA LEU A 88 0.52 4.24 18.11
C LEU A 88 1.44 3.29 18.89
N LYS A 89 2.72 3.20 18.50
CA LYS A 89 3.72 2.39 19.21
C LYS A 89 3.93 2.89 20.64
N ALA A 90 4.07 4.20 20.82
CA ALA A 90 4.22 4.80 22.15
C ALA A 90 2.96 4.57 23.01
N TYR A 91 1.77 4.80 22.44
CA TYR A 91 0.49 4.58 23.10
C TYR A 91 0.34 3.15 23.66
N ARG A 92 0.74 2.12 22.90
CA ARG A 92 0.64 0.71 23.35
C ARG A 92 1.59 0.34 24.50
N GLN A 93 2.62 1.16 24.76
CA GLN A 93 3.67 0.85 25.75
C GLN A 93 3.58 1.68 27.04
N ILE A 94 2.81 2.77 27.05
CA ILE A 94 2.58 3.60 28.25
C ILE A 94 1.54 2.99 29.19
N LYS A 95 1.46 3.51 30.42
CA LYS A 95 0.53 3.03 31.45
C LYS A 95 -0.93 3.30 31.07
N PRO A 96 -1.90 2.50 31.58
CA PRO A 96 -3.32 2.66 31.28
C PRO A 96 -3.86 4.08 31.53
N GLU A 97 -3.41 4.74 32.60
CA GLU A 97 -3.86 6.10 32.95
C GLU A 97 -3.40 7.12 31.90
N SER A 98 -2.20 6.92 31.33
CA SER A 98 -1.67 7.76 30.26
C SER A 98 -2.36 7.47 28.92
N GLN A 99 -2.73 6.22 28.65
CA GLN A 99 -3.55 5.85 27.49
C GLN A 99 -4.92 6.55 27.54
N GLU A 100 -5.59 6.50 28.70
CA GLU A 100 -6.89 7.13 28.89
C GLU A 100 -6.82 8.65 28.71
N ALA A 101 -5.77 9.30 29.24
CA ALA A 101 -5.55 10.74 29.04
C ALA A 101 -5.39 11.09 27.54
N LEU A 102 -4.61 10.31 26.80
CA LEU A 102 -4.43 10.47 25.35
C LEU A 102 -5.75 10.29 24.58
N LEU A 103 -6.52 9.25 24.89
CA LEU A 103 -7.83 9.01 24.28
C LEU A 103 -8.81 10.15 24.56
N ASN A 104 -8.82 10.68 25.78
CA ASN A 104 -9.67 11.81 26.15
C ASN A 104 -9.28 13.07 25.38
N LEU A 105 -7.98 13.36 25.24
CA LEU A 105 -7.50 14.45 24.40
C LEU A 105 -7.94 14.27 22.94
N SER A 106 -7.75 13.09 22.36
CA SER A 106 -8.17 12.79 20.99
C SER A 106 -9.67 12.99 20.78
N ARG A 107 -10.51 12.60 21.75
CA ARG A 107 -11.97 12.84 21.68
C ARG A 107 -12.32 14.33 21.69
N VAL A 108 -11.64 15.13 22.50
CA VAL A 108 -11.85 16.59 22.54
C VAL A 108 -11.46 17.21 21.20
N MET A 109 -10.29 16.86 20.66
CA MET A 109 -9.83 17.35 19.36
C MET A 109 -10.74 16.91 18.22
N ALA A 110 -11.26 15.68 18.23
CA ALA A 110 -12.19 15.20 17.22
C ALA A 110 -13.50 16.01 17.23
N LYS A 111 -14.07 16.28 18.41
CA LYS A 111 -15.28 17.12 18.54
C LYS A 111 -15.07 18.54 18.02
N ASP A 112 -13.88 19.13 18.26
CA ASP A 112 -13.55 20.46 17.74
C ASP A 112 -13.43 20.46 16.21
N ALA A 113 -12.86 19.39 15.63
CA ALA A 113 -12.74 19.23 14.18
C ALA A 113 -14.09 19.02 13.49
N GLU A 114 -15.01 18.26 14.11
CA GLU A 114 -16.38 18.03 13.62
C GLU A 114 -17.30 19.25 13.80
N GLY A 115 -16.94 20.16 14.71
CA GLY A 115 -17.66 21.42 14.94
C GLY A 115 -17.35 22.53 13.91
N LYS A 116 -16.54 22.23 12.89
CA LYS A 116 -16.28 23.07 11.72
C LYS A 116 -17.13 22.63 10.53
#